data_AF-A0A6P1MIR3-F1
#
_entry.id   AF-A0A6P1MIR3-F1
#
_cell.length_a   1.000
_cell.length_b   1.000
_cell.length_c   1.000
_cell.angle_alpha   90.00
_cell.angle_beta   90.00
_cell.angle_gamma   90.00
#
_symmetry.space_group_name_H-M   'P 1'
#
loop_
_entity.id
_entity.type
_entity.pdbx_description
1 polymer ?
#
loop_
_entity_poly.entity_id
_entity_poly.type
_entity_poly.pdbx_seq_one_letter_code
_entity_poly.pdbx_strand_id
1 'polypeptide(L)' 'MNNKISVGDKVVMNDNYRVSEKNKGIEFVVRSKPFDLCGTVCVMLENYRGGYALDGLTKVK' A
#
# COMPACT_ATOMS: atom_id res chain seq x y z
N MET A 1 1.07 17.14 5.13
CA MET A 1 1.14 16.18 6.24
C MET A 1 1.63 14.86 5.65
N ASN A 2 2.88 14.49 5.93
CA ASN A 2 3.51 13.32 5.32
C ASN A 2 3.03 12.06 6.05
N ASN A 3 1.97 11.43 5.56
CA ASN A 3 1.56 10.11 6.05
C ASN A 3 2.61 9.07 5.61
N LYS A 4 3.72 9.00 6.35
CA LYS A 4 4.73 7.95 6.20
C LYS A 4 4.11 6.62 6.62
N ILE A 5 3.68 5.85 5.63
CA ILE A 5 3.29 4.46 5.80
C ILE A 5 4.55 3.67 6.21
N SER A 6 4.49 2.99 7.35
CA SER A 6 5.61 2.24 7.93
C SER A 6 5.30 0.74 7.98
N VAL A 7 6.34 -0.09 8.14
CA VAL A 7 6.15 -1.53 8.35
C VAL A 7 5.30 -1.76 9.61
N GLY A 8 4.27 -2.60 9.50
CA GLY A 8 3.30 -2.88 10.54
C GLY A 8 2.03 -2.02 10.46
N ASP A 9 2.00 -0.96 9.66
CA ASP A 9 0.80 -0.16 9.47
C ASP A 9 -0.25 -0.94 8.65
N LYS A 10 -1.51 -0.78 9.06
CA LYS A 10 -2.66 -1.20 8.26
C LYS A 10 -2.98 -0.15 7.21
N VAL A 11 -3.22 -0.57 5.99
CA VAL A 11 -3.53 0.28 4.85
C VAL A 11 -4.62 -0.34 4.01
N VAL A 12 -5.41 0.50 3.34
CA VAL A 12 -6.42 0.08 2.37
C VAL A 12 -6.11 0.71 1.02
N MET A 13 -6.34 -0.02 -0.07
CA MET A 13 -6.18 0.54 -1.41
C MET A 13 -7.30 1.54 -1.68
N ASN A 14 -6.93 2.77 -2.07
CA ASN A 14 -7.85 3.92 -2.16
C ASN A 14 -8.45 4.13 -3.57
N ASP A 15 -8.43 3.10 -4.42
CA ASP A 15 -8.89 3.13 -5.81
C ASP A 15 -8.17 4.15 -6.74
N ASN A 16 -7.07 4.80 -6.32
CA ASN A 16 -6.23 5.61 -7.25
C ASN A 16 -5.66 4.77 -8.40
N TYR A 17 -5.46 3.47 -8.17
CA TYR A 17 -5.05 2.51 -9.19
C TYR A 17 -6.10 1.43 -9.37
N ARG A 18 -6.01 0.70 -10.48
CA ARG A 18 -6.89 -0.44 -10.75
C ARG A 18 -6.69 -1.54 -9.70
N VAL A 19 -7.58 -1.57 -8.71
CA VAL A 19 -7.66 -2.64 -7.71
C VAL A 19 -8.65 -3.70 -8.20
N SER A 20 -8.26 -4.97 -8.14
CA SER A 20 -9.21 -6.07 -8.39
C SER A 20 -10.30 -6.06 -7.30
N GLU A 21 -11.55 -6.35 -7.64
CA GLU A 21 -12.67 -6.35 -6.67
C GLU A 21 -12.38 -7.18 -5.42
N LYS A 22 -11.68 -8.31 -5.57
CA LYS A 22 -11.20 -9.17 -4.47
C LYS A 22 -10.31 -8.48 -3.44
N ASN A 23 -9.71 -7.34 -3.76
CA ASN A 23 -8.80 -6.59 -2.89
C ASN A 23 -9.40 -5.24 -2.45
N LYS A 24 -10.57 -4.85 -2.97
CA LYS A 24 -11.21 -3.59 -2.61
C LYS A 24 -11.78 -3.68 -1.20
N GLY A 25 -11.52 -2.65 -0.39
CA GLY A 25 -11.95 -2.61 1.01
C GLY A 25 -11.23 -3.60 1.94
N ILE A 26 -10.21 -4.32 1.45
CA ILE A 26 -9.38 -5.18 2.30
C ILE A 26 -8.29 -4.34 2.95
N GLU A 27 -8.15 -4.50 4.26
CA GLU A 27 -7.02 -3.98 5.01
C GLU A 27 -5.79 -4.87 4.82
N PHE A 28 -4.72 -4.27 4.34
CA PHE A 28 -3.42 -4.90 4.17
C PHE A 28 -2.45 -4.41 5.23
N VAL A 29 -1.53 -5.27 5.67
CA VAL A 29 -0.45 -4.88 6.57
C VAL A 29 0.81 -4.65 5.76
N VAL A 30 1.46 -3.52 5.98
CA VAL A 30 2.71 -3.18 5.29
C VAL A 30 3.84 -4.03 5.87
N ARG A 31 4.53 -4.79 5.02
CA ARG A 31 5.61 -5.68 5.45
C ARG A 31 7.01 -5.22 5.08
N SER A 32 7.12 -4.28 4.15
CA SER A 32 8.40 -3.77 3.67
C SER A 32 8.49 -2.26 3.85
N LYS A 33 9.72 -1.77 4.00
CA LYS A 33 9.99 -0.33 3.89
C LYS A 33 9.64 0.17 2.48
N PRO A 34 9.24 1.45 2.34
CA PRO A 34 9.05 2.07 1.04
C PRO A 34 10.33 1.99 0.21
N PHE A 35 10.21 1.59 -1.05
CA PHE A 35 11.31 1.53 -1.99
C PHE A 35 10.95 2.32 -3.25
N ASP A 36 11.94 3.01 -3.81
CA ASP A 36 11.78 3.67 -5.10
C ASP A 36 11.87 2.62 -6.22
N LEU A 37 10.88 2.66 -7.11
CA LEU A 37 10.86 1.87 -8.33
C LEU A 37 10.65 2.82 -9.51
N CYS A 38 11.76 3.29 -10.07
CA CYS A 38 11.77 4.18 -11.23
C CYS A 38 10.93 5.46 -11.02
N GLY A 39 11.10 6.10 -9.86
CA GLY A 39 10.38 7.34 -9.51
C GLY A 39 9.01 7.13 -8.88
N THR A 40 8.55 5.89 -8.70
CA THR A 40 7.36 5.57 -7.90
C THR A 40 7.75 4.92 -6.59
N VAL A 41 7.29 5.47 -5.47
CA VAL A 41 7.51 4.85 -4.16
C VAL A 41 6.49 3.74 -3.94
N CYS A 42 6.97 2.51 -3.80
CA CYS A 42 6.15 1.32 -3.59
C CYS A 42 6.45 0.66 -2.24
N VAL A 43 5.48 -0.09 -1.71
CA VAL A 43 5.61 -0.91 -0.51
C VAL A 43 5.12 -2.33 -0.78
N MET A 44 5.61 -3.29 0.00
CA MET A 44 5.05 -4.64 -0.01
C MET A 44 4.01 -4.79 1.08
N LEU A 45 2.97 -5.54 0.77
CA LEU A 45 1.85 -5.82 1.67
C LEU A 45 1.80 -7.32 2.00
N GLU A 46 1.41 -7.66 3.21
CA GLU A 46 1.11 -9.03 3.64
C GLU A 46 -0.02 -9.62 2.79
N ASN A 47 0.09 -10.90 2.40
CA ASN A 47 -0.86 -11.60 1.54
C ASN A 47 -1.12 -10.96 0.16
N TYR A 48 -0.27 -10.00 -0.27
CA TYR A 48 -0.33 -9.41 -1.61
C TYR A 48 0.93 -9.77 -2.40
N ARG A 49 0.72 -10.33 -3.60
CA ARG A 49 1.82 -10.58 -4.53
C ARG A 49 2.12 -9.32 -5.33
N GLY A 50 3.18 -8.62 -4.93
CA GLY A 50 3.73 -7.46 -5.64
C GLY A 50 4.03 -6.27 -4.73
N GLY A 51 4.72 -5.28 -5.28
CA GLY A 51 4.79 -3.95 -4.70
C GLY A 51 3.55 -3.16 -5.10
N TYR A 52 2.99 -2.39 -4.19
CA TYR A 52 1.90 -1.47 -4.47
C TYR A 52 2.34 -0.04 -4.20
N ALA A 53 1.89 0.89 -5.04
CA ALA A 53 2.27 2.29 -4.97
C ALA A 53 1.77 2.93 -3.67
N LEU A 54 2.64 3.65 -2.97
CA LEU A 54 2.37 4.20 -1.65
C LEU A 54 1.28 5.27 -1.68
N ASP A 55 1.18 6.04 -2.76
CA ASP A 55 0.14 7.05 -3.01
C ASP A 55 -1.25 6.44 -3.30
N GLY A 56 -1.29 5.17 -3.68
CA GLY A 56 -2.52 4.38 -3.81
C GLY A 56 -3.02 3.77 -2.50
N LEU A 57 -2.35 4.04 -1.38
CA LEU A 57 -2.66 3.45 -0.08
C LEU A 57 -3.10 4.52 0.92
N THR A 58 -4.18 4.22 1.63
CA THR A 58 -4.65 5.01 2.76
C THR A 58 -4.43 4.25 4.04
N LYS A 59 -3.70 4.84 5.00
CA LYS A 59 -3.50 4.25 6.32
C LYS A 59 -4.84 4.11 7.05
N VAL A 60 -5.12 2.90 7.54
CA VAL A 60 -6.23 2.61 8.44
C VAL A 60 -5.74 2.80 9.87
N LYS A 61 -6.56 3.47 10.68
CA LYS A 61 -6.20 4.06 11.97
C LYS A 61 -5.95 3.01 13.05
#